data_AF-A0A8T5YQD1-F1
#
_entry.id   AF-A0A8T5YQD1-F1
#
_cell.length_a   1.000
_cell.length_b   1.000
_cell.length_c   1.000
_cell.angle_alpha   90.00
_cell.angle_beta   90.00
_cell.angle_gamma   90.00
#
_symmetry.space_group_name_H-M   'P 1'
#
loop_
_entity.id
_entity.type
_entity.pdbx_description
1 polymer ?
#
loop_
_entity_poly.entity_id
_entity_poly.type
_entity_poly.pdbx_seq_one_letter_code
_entity_poly.pdbx_strand_id
1 'polypeptide(L)'
;AQPSNVLLERLGREAVEVQIQTASQRWPSHPVIGAGVTEPANTALARLQQAVQQDEPLTAGTVHEDDHSIQFHQCHGPDRQVEVLRESILGLLSDDPTLEPRDIIVQCPAIDSYAPLLHASFGLEVDGAAHPGLEI
;
A
#
# COMPACT_ATOMS: atom_id res chain seq x y z
N ALA A 1 23.18 -12.81 7.71
CA ALA A 1 23.71 -11.49 8.07
C ALA A 1 22.57 -10.68 8.69
N GLN A 2 22.85 -9.74 9.59
CA GLN A 2 21.82 -8.82 10.08
C GLN A 2 21.45 -7.87 8.93
N PRO A 3 20.16 -7.59 8.67
CA PRO A 3 19.77 -6.63 7.64
C PRO A 3 20.32 -5.24 7.96
N SER A 4 20.79 -4.52 6.93
CA SER A 4 21.28 -3.14 7.08
C SER A 4 20.14 -2.12 6.96
N ASN A 5 19.02 -2.49 6.31
CA ASN A 5 17.83 -1.66 6.25
C ASN A 5 16.98 -1.77 7.54
N VAL A 6 16.66 -0.63 8.16
CA VAL A 6 15.91 -0.56 9.42
C VAL A 6 14.48 -1.12 9.31
N LEU A 7 13.83 -1.00 8.14
CA LEU A 7 12.49 -1.56 7.95
C LEU A 7 12.53 -3.08 7.87
N LEU A 8 13.51 -3.65 7.16
CA LEU A 8 13.73 -5.10 7.15
C LEU A 8 14.08 -5.63 8.53
N GLU A 9 14.91 -4.90 9.29
CA GLU A 9 15.26 -5.27 10.67
C GLU A 9 14.02 -5.36 11.58
N ARG A 10 13.10 -4.39 11.48
CA ARG A 10 11.98 -4.26 12.43
C ARG A 10 10.71 -4.98 12.00
N LEU A 11 10.40 -4.96 10.71
CA LEU A 11 9.15 -5.48 10.15
C LEU A 11 9.36 -6.78 9.37
N GLY A 12 10.59 -7.08 8.96
CA GLY A 12 10.92 -8.24 8.13
C GLY A 12 11.29 -9.51 8.89
N ARG A 13 11.24 -9.54 10.23
CA ARG A 13 11.78 -10.66 11.03
C ARG A 13 11.20 -12.02 10.64
N GLU A 14 9.87 -12.11 10.52
CA GLU A 14 9.21 -13.36 10.13
C GLU A 14 9.55 -13.77 8.70
N ALA A 15 9.62 -12.81 7.76
CA ALA A 15 9.99 -13.08 6.37
C ALA A 15 11.46 -13.55 6.25
N VAL A 16 12.38 -12.95 7.01
CA VAL A 16 13.79 -13.35 7.07
C VAL A 16 13.94 -14.75 7.65
N GLU A 17 13.18 -15.08 8.70
CA GLU A 17 13.20 -16.42 9.29
C GLU A 17 12.72 -17.48 8.30
N VAL A 18 11.60 -17.22 7.60
CA VAL A 18 11.11 -18.10 6.54
C VAL A 18 12.13 -18.25 5.42
N GLN A 19 12.76 -17.15 4.97
CA GLN A 19 13.77 -17.18 3.92
C GLN A 19 15.00 -18.02 4.33
N ILE A 20 15.46 -17.93 5.58
CA ILE A 20 16.56 -18.76 6.09
C ILE A 20 16.17 -20.24 6.09
N GLN A 21 14.95 -20.57 6.54
CA GLN A 21 14.47 -21.95 6.61
C GLN A 21 14.25 -22.56 5.21
N THR A 22 13.93 -21.73 4.21
CA THR A 22 13.69 -22.16 2.82
C THR A 22 14.89 -21.95 1.89
N ALA A 23 16.01 -21.38 2.35
CA ALA A 23 17.18 -21.11 1.52
C ALA A 23 17.80 -22.35 0.85
N SER A 24 17.58 -23.54 1.43
CA SER A 24 18.01 -24.82 0.84
C SER A 24 17.04 -25.38 -0.19
N GLN A 25 15.82 -24.84 -0.27
CA GLN A 25 14.77 -25.28 -1.18
C GLN A 25 14.74 -24.38 -2.42
N ARG A 26 14.78 -24.99 -3.60
CA ARG A 26 14.72 -24.25 -4.86
C ARG A 26 13.26 -23.93 -5.19
N TRP A 27 12.80 -22.78 -4.76
CA TRP A 27 11.47 -22.29 -5.11
C TRP A 27 11.43 -21.83 -6.58
N PRO A 28 10.37 -22.14 -7.34
CA PRO A 28 10.16 -21.49 -8.63
C PRO A 28 10.07 -19.98 -8.42
N SER A 29 10.85 -19.23 -9.19
CA SER A 29 10.79 -17.77 -9.20
C SER A 29 9.41 -17.37 -9.72
N HIS A 30 8.54 -16.86 -8.85
CA HIS A 30 7.33 -16.18 -9.31
C HIS A 30 7.73 -14.76 -9.73
N PRO A 31 7.22 -14.26 -10.87
CA PRO A 31 7.38 -12.86 -11.20
C PRO A 31 6.78 -12.01 -10.07
N VAL A 32 7.50 -10.95 -9.67
CA VAL A 32 6.98 -10.00 -8.70
C VAL A 32 5.72 -9.36 -9.29
N ILE A 33 4.56 -9.61 -8.68
CA ILE A 33 3.31 -8.94 -9.03
C ILE A 33 3.53 -7.45 -8.77
N GLY A 34 3.41 -6.62 -9.81
CA GLY A 34 3.71 -5.18 -9.75
C GLY A 34 4.98 -4.74 -10.49
N ALA A 35 5.77 -5.67 -11.08
CA ALA A 35 6.95 -5.31 -11.90
C ALA A 35 6.64 -4.48 -13.16
N GLY A 36 5.35 -4.27 -13.49
CA GLY A 36 4.88 -3.42 -14.58
C GLY A 36 4.47 -2.00 -14.16
N VAL A 37 4.35 -1.71 -12.86
CA VAL A 37 4.13 -0.33 -12.39
C VAL A 37 5.47 0.38 -12.51
N THR A 38 5.61 1.15 -13.58
CA THR A 38 6.79 2.01 -13.76
C THR A 38 6.57 3.25 -12.90
N GLU A 39 6.74 3.11 -11.59
CA GLU A 39 6.92 4.26 -10.73
C GLU A 39 8.05 5.11 -11.33
N PRO A 40 7.88 6.43 -11.47
CA PRO A 40 8.96 7.30 -11.90
C PRO A 40 10.16 7.02 -11.00
N ALA A 41 11.32 6.72 -11.59
CA ALA A 41 12.50 6.25 -10.84
C ALA A 41 13.02 7.26 -9.79
N ASN A 42 12.43 8.45 -9.72
CA ASN A 42 12.77 9.54 -8.82
C ASN A 42 11.77 9.78 -7.68
N THR A 43 10.70 8.97 -7.51
CA THR A 43 9.76 9.17 -6.39
C THR A 43 10.35 8.74 -5.04
N ALA A 44 9.80 9.27 -3.95
CA ALA A 44 10.09 8.85 -2.59
C ALA A 44 9.75 7.35 -2.38
N LEU A 45 8.64 6.88 -2.94
CA LEU A 45 8.25 5.47 -2.90
C LEU A 45 9.26 4.57 -3.63
N ALA A 46 9.67 4.94 -4.84
CA ALA A 46 10.66 4.16 -5.61
C ALA A 46 11.99 4.02 -4.83
N ARG A 47 12.46 5.11 -4.20
CA ARG A 47 13.67 5.07 -3.36
C ARG A 47 13.50 4.19 -2.13
N LEU A 48 12.35 4.26 -1.46
CA LEU A 48 12.04 3.42 -0.30
C LEU A 48 12.03 1.95 -0.67
N GLN A 49 11.33 1.59 -1.75
CA GLN A 49 11.25 0.23 -2.26
C GLN A 49 12.62 -0.29 -2.69
N GLN A 50 13.42 0.50 -3.40
CA GLN A 50 14.77 0.12 -3.81
C GLN A 50 15.68 -0.14 -2.61
N ALA A 51 15.66 0.72 -1.59
CA ALA A 51 16.48 0.53 -0.39
C ALA A 51 16.09 -0.75 0.36
N VAL A 52 14.79 -1.08 0.45
CA VAL A 52 14.33 -2.34 1.03
C VAL A 52 14.77 -3.54 0.18
N GLN A 53 14.62 -3.47 -1.15
CA GLN A 53 14.99 -4.57 -2.05
C GLN A 53 16.50 -4.87 -2.04
N GLN A 54 17.34 -3.86 -1.88
CA GLN A 54 18.80 -4.00 -1.85
C GLN A 54 19.36 -4.19 -0.43
N ASP A 55 18.52 -4.22 0.61
CA ASP A 55 18.93 -4.20 2.02
C ASP A 55 19.93 -3.07 2.34
N GLU A 56 19.70 -1.89 1.76
CA GLU A 56 20.53 -0.71 1.98
C GLU A 56 19.87 0.25 2.98
N PRO A 57 20.65 1.01 3.76
CA PRO A 57 20.12 2.03 4.64
C PRO A 57 19.32 3.08 3.86
N LEU A 58 18.19 3.52 4.43
CA LEU A 58 17.43 4.63 3.87
C LEU A 58 18.22 5.94 4.05
N THR A 59 18.66 6.52 2.95
CA THR A 59 19.29 7.84 2.93
C THR A 59 18.24 8.92 2.71
N ALA A 60 18.29 9.99 3.51
CA ALA A 60 17.50 11.18 3.25
C ALA A 60 17.85 11.73 1.86
N GLY A 61 16.84 12.13 1.09
CA GLY A 61 17.04 12.80 -0.18
C GLY A 61 15.86 13.69 -0.50
N THR A 62 16.04 14.63 -1.42
CA THR A 62 15.02 15.60 -1.80
C THR A 62 13.75 14.91 -2.30
N VAL A 63 12.60 15.38 -1.84
CA VAL A 63 11.28 15.00 -2.36
C VAL A 63 10.82 16.14 -3.25
N HIS A 64 10.37 15.84 -4.47
CA HIS A 64 9.85 16.87 -5.36
C HIS A 64 8.50 17.37 -4.84
N GLU A 65 8.15 18.63 -5.11
CA GLU A 65 6.89 19.21 -4.63
C GLU A 65 5.67 18.46 -5.20
N ASP A 66 5.80 17.95 -6.42
CA ASP A 66 4.78 17.16 -7.12
C ASP A 66 4.88 15.64 -6.84
N ASP A 67 5.75 15.21 -5.92
CA ASP A 67 5.87 13.79 -5.56
C ASP A 67 4.82 13.40 -4.52
N HIS A 68 3.73 12.81 -5.02
CA HIS A 68 2.60 12.34 -4.22
C HIS A 68 2.61 10.83 -3.95
N SER A 69 3.74 10.15 -4.19
CA SER A 69 3.88 8.69 -4.06
C SER A 69 3.74 8.17 -2.62
N ILE A 70 4.02 9.01 -1.63
CA ILE A 70 3.78 8.73 -0.20
C ILE A 70 3.19 9.97 0.44
N GLN A 71 2.01 9.83 1.03
CA GLN A 71 1.31 10.93 1.68
C GLN A 71 0.89 10.55 3.10
N PHE A 72 0.95 11.53 4.01
CA PHE A 72 0.52 11.37 5.40
C PHE A 72 -0.61 12.35 5.69
N HIS A 73 -1.76 11.83 6.08
CA HIS A 73 -2.94 12.63 6.38
C HIS A 73 -3.25 12.58 7.88
N GLN A 74 -2.96 13.65 8.60
CA GLN A 74 -3.38 13.79 9.99
C GLN A 74 -4.84 14.26 10.03
N CYS A 75 -5.72 13.45 10.65
CA CYS A 75 -7.15 13.70 10.70
C CYS A 75 -7.65 13.72 12.15
N HIS A 76 -8.74 14.45 12.41
CA HIS A 76 -9.28 14.64 13.76
C HIS A 76 -10.23 13.53 14.26
N GLY A 77 -10.40 12.45 13.49
CA GLY A 77 -11.24 11.30 13.87
C GLY A 77 -11.62 10.43 12.68
N PRO A 78 -12.31 9.29 12.90
CA PRO A 78 -12.66 8.34 11.86
C PRO A 78 -13.51 8.93 10.72
N ASP A 79 -14.48 9.78 11.03
CA ASP A 79 -15.34 10.43 10.01
C ASP A 79 -14.50 11.25 9.04
N ARG A 80 -13.63 12.12 9.57
CA ARG A 80 -12.75 12.95 8.75
C ARG A 80 -11.70 12.13 8.01
N GLN A 81 -11.22 11.02 8.57
CA GLN A 81 -10.32 10.10 7.85
C GLN A 81 -10.99 9.53 6.61
N VAL A 82 -12.26 9.14 6.69
CA VAL A 82 -13.03 8.61 5.55
C VAL A 82 -13.28 9.69 4.50
N GLU A 83 -13.63 10.91 4.92
CA GLU A 83 -13.79 12.03 3.99
C GLU A 83 -12.50 12.34 3.23
N VAL A 84 -11.36 12.42 3.94
CA VAL A 84 -10.05 12.66 3.32
C VAL A 84 -9.66 11.50 2.41
N LEU A 85 -9.91 10.25 2.80
CA LEU A 85 -9.69 9.09 1.93
C LEU A 85 -10.48 9.20 0.62
N ARG A 86 -11.76 9.57 0.70
CA ARG A 86 -12.62 9.77 -0.47
C ARG A 86 -12.08 10.89 -1.37
N GLU A 87 -11.72 12.03 -0.80
CA GLU A 87 -11.13 13.16 -1.53
C GLU A 87 -9.83 12.76 -2.22
N SER A 88 -8.93 12.06 -1.52
CA SER A 88 -7.66 11.58 -2.09
C SER A 88 -7.87 10.61 -3.24
N ILE A 89 -8.77 9.62 -3.10
CA ILE A 89 -9.07 8.65 -4.18
C ILE A 89 -9.66 9.36 -5.40
N LEU A 90 -10.62 10.27 -5.20
CA LEU A 90 -11.23 11.01 -6.30
C LEU A 90 -10.22 11.92 -7.00
N GLY A 91 -9.30 12.54 -6.25
CA GLY A 91 -8.19 13.31 -6.81
C GLY A 91 -7.29 12.44 -7.69
N LEU A 92 -6.80 11.32 -7.15
CA LEU A 92 -5.94 10.38 -7.90
C LEU A 92 -6.59 9.89 -9.20
N LEU A 93 -7.86 9.49 -9.16
CA LEU A 93 -8.60 9.03 -10.34
C LEU A 93 -8.89 10.16 -11.35
N SER A 94 -8.98 11.40 -10.89
CA SER A 94 -9.15 12.56 -11.77
C SER A 94 -7.84 12.97 -12.43
N ASP A 95 -6.72 12.83 -11.72
CA ASP A 95 -5.40 13.26 -12.19
C ASP A 95 -4.76 12.23 -13.14
N ASP A 96 -5.03 10.94 -12.94
CA ASP A 96 -4.53 9.85 -13.78
C ASP A 96 -5.68 9.06 -14.45
N PRO A 97 -5.93 9.25 -15.77
CA PRO A 97 -6.99 8.55 -16.48
C PRO A 97 -6.68 7.07 -16.75
N THR A 98 -5.46 6.59 -16.46
CA THR A 98 -5.07 5.19 -16.59
C THR A 98 -5.32 4.39 -15.31
N LEU A 99 -5.51 5.08 -14.18
CA LEU A 99 -5.79 4.47 -12.90
C LEU A 99 -7.26 4.07 -12.82
N GLU A 100 -7.52 2.78 -12.57
CA GLU A 100 -8.87 2.28 -12.38
C GLU A 100 -9.14 1.99 -10.90
N PRO A 101 -10.39 2.08 -10.42
CA PRO A 101 -10.72 1.79 -9.02
C PRO A 101 -10.25 0.41 -8.53
N ARG A 102 -10.11 -0.58 -9.43
CA ARG A 102 -9.62 -1.93 -9.10
C ARG A 102 -8.13 -1.98 -8.76
N ASP A 103 -7.38 -0.94 -9.11
CA ASP A 103 -5.95 -0.83 -8.83
C ASP A 103 -5.69 -0.24 -7.42
N ILE A 104 -6.74 0.20 -6.73
CA ILE A 104 -6.67 0.83 -5.41
C ILE A 104 -7.07 -0.17 -4.32
N ILE A 105 -6.20 -0.37 -3.34
CA ILE A 105 -6.49 -1.15 -2.12
C ILE A 105 -6.52 -0.25 -0.89
N VAL A 106 -7.58 -0.39 -0.09
CA VAL A 106 -7.71 0.25 1.23
C VAL A 106 -7.57 -0.81 2.31
N GLN A 107 -6.47 -0.76 3.07
CA GLN A 107 -6.28 -1.64 4.23
C GLN A 107 -6.81 -0.95 5.50
N CYS A 108 -7.81 -1.56 6.13
CA CYS A 108 -8.40 -1.08 7.37
C CYS A 108 -8.36 -2.17 8.44
N PRO A 109 -7.59 -2.01 9.54
CA PRO A 109 -7.46 -3.04 10.57
C PRO A 109 -8.72 -3.20 11.45
N ALA A 110 -9.67 -2.27 11.38
CA ALA A 110 -10.90 -2.27 12.19
C ALA A 110 -12.12 -1.96 11.32
N ILE A 111 -12.35 -2.78 10.29
CA ILE A 111 -13.38 -2.52 9.28
C ILE A 111 -14.78 -2.33 9.87
N ASP A 112 -15.14 -3.04 10.94
CA ASP A 112 -16.45 -2.92 11.59
C ASP A 112 -16.74 -1.48 12.08
N SER A 113 -15.70 -0.77 12.51
CA SER A 113 -15.81 0.63 12.95
C SER A 113 -15.91 1.61 11.78
N TYR A 114 -15.32 1.28 10.63
CA TYR A 114 -15.24 2.16 9.46
C TYR A 114 -16.32 1.91 8.43
N ALA A 115 -16.88 0.69 8.35
CA ALA A 115 -17.87 0.33 7.34
C ALA A 115 -19.07 1.29 7.31
N PRO A 116 -19.71 1.65 8.44
CA PRO A 116 -20.83 2.60 8.41
C PRO A 116 -20.44 3.98 7.85
N LEU A 117 -19.22 4.43 8.16
CA LEU A 117 -18.69 5.72 7.71
C LEU A 117 -18.37 5.69 6.21
N LEU A 118 -17.79 4.59 5.74
CA LEU A 118 -17.52 4.35 4.32
C LEU A 118 -18.83 4.33 3.54
N HIS A 119 -19.86 3.64 4.01
CA HIS A 119 -21.18 3.65 3.38
C HIS A 119 -21.77 5.05 3.28
N ALA A 120 -21.74 5.81 4.36
CA ALA A 120 -22.27 7.17 4.40
C ALA A 120 -21.50 8.14 3.47
N SER A 121 -20.17 8.05 3.44
CA SER A 121 -19.33 9.00 2.70
C SER A 121 -19.21 8.65 1.20
N PHE A 122 -19.09 7.37 0.86
CA PHE A 122 -18.99 6.92 -0.53
C PHE A 122 -20.35 6.67 -1.18
N GLY A 123 -21.45 6.73 -0.43
CA GLY A 123 -22.79 6.45 -0.95
C GLY A 123 -22.95 5.00 -1.40
N LEU A 124 -22.19 4.07 -0.78
CA LEU A 124 -22.30 2.65 -1.06
C LEU A 124 -23.62 2.16 -0.48
N GLU A 125 -24.64 1.98 -1.33
CA GLU A 125 -25.87 1.31 -0.92
C GLU A 125 -25.52 -0.12 -0.49
N VAL A 126 -25.88 -0.48 0.74
CA VAL A 126 -25.93 -1.88 1.18
C VAL A 126 -27.13 -2.52 0.49
N ASP A 127 -26.95 -2.91 -0.78
CA ASP A 127 -27.85 -3.89 -1.35
C ASP A 127 -27.53 -5.21 -0.63
N GLY A 128 -28.45 -5.68 0.21
CA GLY A 128 -28.33 -6.91 1.00
C GLY A 128 -28.28 -8.19 0.16
N ALA A 129 -27.78 -8.15 -1.08
CA ALA A 129 -27.71 -9.26 -1.99
C ALA A 129 -26.43 -9.20 -2.85
N ALA A 130 -25.62 -10.26 -2.71
CA ALA A 130 -24.50 -10.64 -3.57
C ALA A 130 -23.21 -9.82 -3.48
N HIS A 131 -22.40 -10.11 -2.46
CA HIS A 131 -20.95 -10.03 -2.58
C HIS A 131 -20.44 -11.37 -3.16
N PRO A 132 -19.98 -11.46 -4.42
CA PRO A 132 -19.58 -12.73 -5.05
C PRO A 132 -18.21 -13.27 -4.58
N GLY A 133 -17.80 -12.96 -3.35
CA GLY A 133 -16.45 -13.27 -2.82
C GLY A 133 -16.42 -14.09 -1.54
N LEU A 134 -17.56 -14.63 -1.08
CA LEU A 134 -17.66 -15.37 0.17
C LEU A 134 -18.41 -16.70 -0.02
N GLU A 135 -17.98 -17.47 -1.02
CA GLU A 135 -18.18 -18.93 -1.08
C GLU A 135 -16.85 -19.58 -1.49
N ILE A 136 -16.04 -19.96 -0.50
CA ILE A 136 -15.16 -21.15 -0.52
C ILE A 136 -15.15 -21.73 0.90
#